data_AF-A0A2K4MS72-F1
#
_entry.id   AF-A0A2K4MS72-F1
#
_cell.length_a   1.000
_cell.length_b   1.000
_cell.length_c   1.000
_cell.angle_alpha   90.00
_cell.angle_beta   90.00
_cell.angle_gamma   90.00
#
_symmetry.space_group_name_H-M   'P 1'
#
loop_
_entity.id
_entity.type
_entity.pdbx_description
1 polymer ?
#
loop_
_entity_poly.entity_id
_entity_poly.type
_entity_poly.pdbx_seq_one_letter_code
_entity_poly.pdbx_strand_id
1 'polypeptide(L)'
;MNTFTLAPEVMDSLKSEGVDVMSYHVGAIEGSMIFSLCANRGRPGETINNCKRHLLLRLGLEGNALTLEEQRLRGWIVGLMESAIEALDPETDAEPA
;
A
#
# COMPACT_ATOMS: atom_id res chain seq x y z
N MET A 1 -23.10 3.14 -8.59
CA MET A 1 -22.09 2.07 -8.44
C MET A 1 -21.38 1.96 -9.78
N ASN A 2 -20.10 2.38 -9.85
CA ASN A 2 -19.29 2.17 -11.05
C ASN A 2 -18.63 0.80 -10.92
N THR A 3 -19.02 -0.13 -11.78
CA THR A 3 -18.37 -1.42 -11.94
C THR A 3 -17.04 -1.21 -12.64
N PHE A 4 -15.93 -1.38 -11.92
CA PHE A 4 -14.61 -1.44 -12.53
C PHE A 4 -14.50 -2.77 -13.27
N THR A 5 -14.42 -2.70 -14.60
CA THR A 5 -14.26 -3.88 -15.47
C THR A 5 -12.93 -3.71 -16.17
N LEU A 6 -12.02 -4.68 -15.99
CA LEU A 6 -10.76 -4.69 -16.72
C LEU A 6 -11.05 -4.78 -18.22
N ALA A 7 -10.32 -3.99 -19.00
CA ALA A 7 -10.47 -4.00 -20.45
C ALA A 7 -10.20 -5.42 -21.00
N PRO A 8 -11.01 -5.92 -21.96
CA PRO A 8 -10.86 -7.27 -22.49
C PRO A 8 -9.46 -7.59 -23.01
N GLU A 9 -8.74 -6.61 -23.54
CA GLU A 9 -7.37 -6.82 -24.05
C GLU A 9 -6.38 -7.13 -22.92
N VAL A 10 -6.60 -6.57 -21.72
CA VAL A 10 -5.80 -6.85 -20.52
C VAL A 10 -6.10 -8.27 -20.00
N MET A 11 -7.37 -8.66 -20.02
CA MET A 11 -7.81 -10.01 -19.62
C MET A 11 -7.26 -11.10 -20.55
N ASP A 12 -7.18 -10.85 -21.85
CA ASP A 12 -6.65 -11.82 -22.82
C ASP A 12 -5.11 -11.90 -22.81
N SER A 13 -4.43 -10.78 -22.54
CA SER A 13 -2.98 -10.77 -22.25
C SER A 13 -2.64 -11.67 -21.05
N LEU A 14 -3.39 -11.54 -19.96
CA LEU A 14 -3.18 -12.28 -18.71
C LEU A 14 -3.32 -13.80 -18.85
N LYS A 15 -4.16 -14.29 -19.77
CA LYS A 15 -4.35 -15.74 -20.01
C LYS A 15 -3.17 -16.41 -20.70
N SER A 16 -2.31 -15.64 -21.36
CA SER A 16 -1.17 -16.15 -22.12
C SER A 16 0.14 -16.17 -21.33
N GLU A 17 0.17 -15.51 -20.16
CA GLU A 17 1.35 -15.37 -19.32
C GLU A 17 1.38 -16.42 -18.18
N GLY A 18 2.58 -16.74 -17.69
CA GLY A 18 2.76 -17.67 -16.58
C GLY A 18 2.07 -17.20 -15.29
N VAL A 19 1.74 -18.14 -14.39
CA VAL A 19 1.00 -17.88 -13.13
C VAL A 19 1.65 -16.75 -12.30
N ASP A 20 2.97 -16.66 -12.29
CA ASP A 20 3.71 -15.62 -11.58
C ASP A 20 3.42 -14.21 -12.11
N VAL A 21 3.33 -14.07 -13.44
CA VAL A 21 3.09 -12.78 -14.09
C VAL A 21 1.64 -12.34 -13.87
N MET A 22 0.70 -13.28 -13.98
CA MET A 22 -0.70 -13.01 -13.65
C MET A 22 -0.88 -12.61 -12.17
N SER A 23 -0.19 -13.28 -11.26
CA SER A 23 -0.22 -12.94 -9.82
C SER A 23 0.35 -11.55 -9.55
N TYR A 24 1.43 -11.18 -10.25
CA TYR A 24 2.00 -9.83 -10.21
C TYR A 24 0.98 -8.77 -10.66
N HIS A 25 0.33 -8.97 -11.81
CA HIS A 25 -0.64 -8.00 -12.34
C HIS A 25 -1.85 -7.82 -11.43
N VAL A 26 -2.40 -8.93 -10.92
CA VAL A 26 -3.50 -8.89 -9.95
C VAL A 26 -3.07 -8.11 -8.71
N GLY A 27 -1.89 -8.41 -8.16
CA GLY A 27 -1.35 -7.69 -7.00
C GLY A 27 -1.15 -6.19 -7.26
N ALA A 28 -0.67 -5.81 -8.45
CA ALA A 28 -0.50 -4.41 -8.84
C ALA A 28 -1.84 -3.67 -8.93
N ILE A 29 -2.86 -4.31 -9.48
CA ILE A 29 -4.22 -3.76 -9.57
C ILE A 29 -4.82 -3.61 -8.16
N GLU A 30 -4.73 -4.65 -7.32
CA GLU A 30 -5.17 -4.59 -5.91
C GLU A 30 -4.50 -3.42 -5.17
N GLY A 31 -3.18 -3.26 -5.34
CA GLY A 31 -2.42 -2.17 -4.73
C GLY A 31 -2.90 -0.78 -5.18
N SER A 32 -3.14 -0.60 -6.48
CA SER A 32 -3.65 0.67 -7.04
C SER A 32 -5.05 1.02 -6.50
N MET A 33 -5.92 0.02 -6.36
CA MET A 33 -7.25 0.20 -5.79
C MET A 33 -7.18 0.62 -4.32
N ILE A 34 -6.37 -0.07 -3.51
CA ILE A 34 -6.19 0.29 -2.09
C ILE A 34 -5.62 1.69 -1.94
N PHE A 35 -4.61 2.08 -2.74
CA PHE A 35 -4.08 3.44 -2.71
C PHE A 35 -5.17 4.47 -3.00
N SER A 36 -6.01 4.22 -4.02
CA SER A 36 -7.11 5.11 -4.38
C SER A 36 -8.14 5.29 -3.26
N LEU A 37 -8.37 4.25 -2.44
CA LEU A 37 -9.24 4.33 -1.26
C LEU A 37 -8.58 5.06 -0.08
N CYS A 38 -7.26 4.95 0.05
CA CYS A 38 -6.49 5.58 1.12
C CYS A 38 -6.13 7.04 0.84
N ALA A 39 -6.13 7.44 -0.43
CA ALA A 39 -5.69 8.75 -0.89
C ALA A 39 -6.50 9.88 -0.26
N ASN A 40 -5.82 10.71 0.53
CA ASN A 40 -6.36 11.94 1.10
C ASN A 40 -5.63 13.14 0.48
N ARG A 41 -6.38 13.96 -0.27
CA ARG A 41 -5.81 15.06 -1.06
C ARG A 41 -5.21 16.13 -0.16
N GLY A 42 -3.94 16.46 -0.40
CA GLY A 42 -3.21 17.45 0.39
C GLY A 42 -2.73 16.92 1.74
N ARG A 43 -2.88 15.62 2.02
CA ARG A 43 -2.42 14.96 3.25
C ARG A 43 -1.66 13.66 2.90
N PRO A 44 -0.46 13.78 2.31
CA PRO A 44 0.30 12.61 1.86
C PRO A 44 0.70 11.70 3.02
N GLY A 45 1.02 12.23 4.21
CA GLY A 45 1.31 11.37 5.36
C GLY A 45 0.10 10.56 5.85
N GLU A 46 -1.10 11.13 5.82
CA GLU A 46 -2.34 10.40 6.13
C GLU A 46 -2.61 9.30 5.10
N THR A 47 -2.37 9.61 3.82
CA THR A 47 -2.47 8.63 2.73
C THR A 47 -1.54 7.44 2.97
N ILE A 48 -0.27 7.70 3.28
CA ILE A 48 0.73 6.64 3.53
C ILE A 48 0.37 5.85 4.79
N ASN A 49 -0.09 6.50 5.86
CA ASN A 49 -0.53 5.80 7.08
C ASN A 49 -1.72 4.86 6.83
N ASN A 50 -2.68 5.28 6.00
CA ASN A 50 -3.79 4.42 5.61
C ASN A 50 -3.31 3.23 4.75
N CYS A 51 -2.44 3.47 3.75
CA CYS A 51 -1.82 2.42 2.95
C CYS A 51 -1.02 1.42 3.80
N LYS A 52 -0.27 1.91 4.79
CA LYS A 52 0.51 1.10 5.74
C LYS A 52 -0.36 0.07 6.44
N ARG A 53 -1.52 0.48 6.96
CA ARG A 53 -2.46 -0.43 7.64
C ARG A 53 -2.92 -1.56 6.71
N HIS A 54 -3.35 -1.22 5.49
CA HIS A 54 -3.78 -2.22 4.52
C HIS A 54 -2.66 -3.18 4.11
N LEU A 55 -1.43 -2.68 3.95
CA LEU A 55 -0.28 -3.51 3.64
C LEU A 55 0.02 -4.53 4.75
N LEU A 56 0.04 -4.07 6.01
CA LEU A 56 0.28 -4.95 7.15
C LEU A 56 -0.81 -6.02 7.29
N LEU A 57 -2.09 -5.63 7.13
CA LEU A 57 -3.21 -6.56 7.13
C LEU A 57 -3.06 -7.62 6.02
N ARG A 58 -2.74 -7.20 4.79
CA ARG A 58 -2.64 -8.10 3.63
C ARG A 58 -1.52 -9.11 3.78
N LEU A 59 -0.44 -8.73 4.45
CA LEU A 59 0.71 -9.60 4.75
C LEU A 59 0.53 -10.44 6.01
N GLY A 60 -0.61 -10.34 6.71
CA GLY A 60 -0.83 -11.06 7.97
C GLY A 60 0.07 -10.58 9.11
N LEU A 61 0.59 -9.35 9.03
CA LEU A 61 1.50 -8.74 10.00
C LEU A 61 0.76 -7.97 11.10
N GLU A 62 -0.54 -8.18 11.24
CA GLU A 62 -1.36 -7.63 12.32
C GLU A 62 -1.44 -8.58 13.52
N GLY A 63 -1.55 -8.01 14.71
CA GLY A 63 -1.67 -8.77 15.96
C GLY A 63 -0.35 -9.10 16.64
N ASN A 64 -0.44 -10.03 17.60
CA ASN A 64 0.63 -10.34 18.58
C ASN A 64 1.28 -11.72 18.35
N ALA A 65 0.69 -12.56 17.51
CA ALA A 65 1.16 -13.93 17.23
C ALA A 65 2.00 -13.96 15.95
N LEU A 66 3.08 -13.17 15.92
CA LEU A 66 4.01 -13.10 14.80
C LEU A 66 5.31 -13.83 15.15
N THR A 67 5.87 -14.53 14.18
CA THR A 67 7.23 -15.07 14.26
C THR A 67 8.26 -13.93 14.34
N LEU A 68 9.49 -14.25 14.73
CA LEU A 68 10.57 -13.27 14.80
C LEU A 68 10.80 -12.57 13.45
N GLU A 69 10.75 -13.32 12.35
CA GLU A 69 10.97 -12.76 11.01
C GLU A 69 9.79 -11.90 10.54
N GLU A 70 8.56 -12.27 10.87
CA GLU A 70 7.38 -11.42 10.60
C GLU A 70 7.42 -10.12 11.42
N GLN A 71 7.86 -10.17 12.68
CA GLN A 71 8.05 -8.96 13.48
C GLN A 71 9.11 -8.03 12.87
N ARG A 72 10.22 -8.60 12.38
CA ARG A 72 11.27 -7.85 11.69
C ARG A 72 10.75 -7.22 10.40
N LEU A 73 10.03 -7.98 9.58
CA LEU A 73 9.43 -7.47 8.35
C LEU A 73 8.43 -6.35 8.63
N ARG A 74 7.56 -6.52 9.64
CA ARG A 74 6.64 -5.47 10.11
C ARG A 74 7.40 -4.22 10.52
N GLY A 75 8.43 -4.35 11.35
CA GLY A 75 9.24 -3.22 11.81
C GLY A 75 9.92 -2.47 10.64
N TRP A 76 10.42 -3.21 9.65
CA TRP A 76 11.03 -2.63 8.45
C TRP A 76 10.02 -1.83 7.62
N ILE A 77 8.84 -2.38 7.38
CA ILE A 77 7.74 -1.69 6.66
C ILE A 77 7.31 -0.43 7.41
N VAL A 78 7.09 -0.54 8.73
CA VAL A 78 6.66 0.58 9.57
C VAL A 78 7.70 1.69 9.55
N GLY A 79 8.98 1.36 9.79
CA GLY A 79 10.05 2.34 9.81
C GLY A 79 10.22 3.06 8.47
N LEU A 80 10.22 2.34 7.34
CA LEU A 80 10.32 2.97 6.02
C LEU A 80 9.15 3.91 5.73
N MET A 81 7.93 3.49 6.04
CA MET A 81 6.74 4.29 5.76
C MET A 81 6.66 5.51 6.68
N GLU A 82 7.07 5.39 7.95
CA GLU A 82 7.12 6.52 8.88
C GLU A 82 8.19 7.54 8.47
N SER A 83 9.39 7.11 8.09
CA SER A 83 10.39 8.02 7.53
C SER A 83 9.93 8.68 6.22
N ALA A 84 9.15 7.98 5.39
CA ALA A 84 8.56 8.57 4.19
C ALA A 84 7.50 9.64 4.52
N ILE A 85 6.71 9.43 5.57
CA ILE A 85 5.74 10.41 6.07
C ILE A 85 6.49 11.66 6.56
N GLU A 86 7.50 11.50 7.40
CA GLU A 86 8.31 12.60 7.92
C GLU A 86 8.98 13.43 6.80
N ALA A 87 9.44 12.77 5.74
CA ALA A 87 10.04 13.46 4.59
C ALA A 87 9.03 14.24 3.74
N LEU A 88 7.75 13.83 3.74
CA LEU A 88 6.69 14.42 2.90
C LEU A 88 5.86 15.47 3.65
N ASP A 89 5.71 15.30 4.95
CA ASP A 89 5.11 16.24 5.89
C ASP A 89 6.23 16.76 6.81
N PRO A 90 7.24 17.49 6.29
CA PRO A 90 8.20 18.15 7.17
C PRO A 90 7.38 19.08 8.05
N GLU A 91 7.48 18.92 9.37
CA GLU A 91 6.79 19.82 10.29
C GLU A 91 7.08 21.25 9.82
N THR A 92 6.01 21.99 9.52
CA THR A 92 6.03 23.44 9.48
C THR A 92 6.55 23.88 10.85
N ASP A 93 7.86 24.07 10.96
CA ASP A 93 8.51 24.92 11.94
C ASP A 93 8.06 26.38 11.68
N ALA A 94 6.76 26.64 11.81
CA ALA A 94 6.24 27.98 11.95
C ALA A 94 6.38 28.32 13.43
N GLU A 95 7.49 28.98 13.78
CA GLU A 95 7.61 29.74 15.03
C GLU A 95 6.31 30.55 15.25
N PRO A 96 5.70 30.50 16.44
CA PRO A 96 4.65 31.45 16.78
C PRO A 96 5.28 32.87 16.84
N ALA A 97 4.73 33.76 16.00
CA ALA A 97 5.04 35.18 15.96
C ALA A 97 4.73 35.92 17.27
#